data_AF-A0A845ZTM6-F1
#
_entry.id   AF-A0A845ZTM6-F1
#
_cell.length_a   1.000
_cell.length_b   1.000
_cell.length_c   1.000
_cell.angle_alpha   90.00
_cell.angle_beta   90.00
_cell.angle_gamma   90.00
#
_symmetry.space_group_name_H-M   'P 1'
#
loop_
_entity.id
_entity.type
_entity.pdbx_description
1 polymer ?
#
loop_
_entity_poly.entity_id
_entity_poly.type
_entity_poly.pdbx_seq_one_letter_code
_entity_poly.pdbx_strand_id
1 'polypeptide(L)' 'MQSPSITNSLDAFLQQPNIEASPAWEFIHGHPKQKPMPTLFHSRLQRNLVNAINNQTHACVAIQE' A
#
# COMPACT_ATOMS: atom_id res chain seq x y z
N MET A 1 -6.35 3.04 33.47
CA MET A 1 -7.40 2.40 32.65
C MET A 1 -6.83 2.23 31.24
N GLN A 2 -6.17 1.11 30.96
CA GLN A 2 -5.68 0.80 29.61
C GLN A 2 -6.85 0.20 28.82
N SER A 3 -7.25 0.88 27.75
CA SER A 3 -8.24 0.39 26.79
C SER A 3 -7.71 -0.90 26.14
N PRO A 4 -8.56 -1.89 25.85
CA PRO A 4 -8.12 -3.09 25.16
C PRO A 4 -7.65 -2.70 23.76
N SER A 5 -6.34 -2.71 23.54
CA SER A 5 -5.76 -2.69 22.20
C SER A 5 -6.11 -4.02 21.56
N ILE A 6 -7.25 -4.07 20.87
CA ILE A 6 -7.57 -5.19 19.97
C ILE A 6 -6.53 -5.09 18.85
N THR A 7 -5.42 -5.79 19.03
CA THR A 7 -4.46 -6.01 17.96
C THR A 7 -5.19 -6.91 16.98
N ASN A 8 -5.74 -6.34 15.90
CA ASN A 8 -6.32 -7.17 14.85
C ASN A 8 -5.18 -8.08 14.34
N SER A 9 -5.47 -9.35 14.04
CA SER A 9 -4.45 -10.21 13.44
C SER A 9 -4.26 -9.84 11.97
N LEU A 10 -3.08 -10.12 11.43
CA LEU A 10 -2.83 -9.99 9.98
C LEU A 10 -3.84 -10.82 9.17
N ASP A 11 -4.20 -12.01 9.66
CA ASP A 11 -5.20 -12.86 9.00
C ASP A 11 -6.57 -12.17 8.90
N ALA A 12 -7.02 -11.52 9.98
CA ALA A 12 -8.29 -10.79 9.98
C ALA A 12 -8.26 -9.59 9.03
N PHE A 13 -7.11 -8.91 8.92
CA PHE A 13 -6.87 -7.84 7.95
C PHE A 13 -6.98 -8.36 6.49
N LEU A 14 -6.32 -9.47 6.18
CA LEU A 14 -6.32 -10.03 4.82
C LEU A 14 -7.69 -10.55 4.37
N GLN A 15 -8.58 -10.91 5.30
CA GLN A 15 -9.95 -11.38 5.01
C GLN A 15 -10.98 -10.24 4.92
N GLN A 16 -10.56 -8.96 4.99
CA GLN A 16 -11.49 -7.84 4.89
C GLN A 16 -12.16 -7.79 3.51
N PRO A 17 -13.48 -7.56 3.42
CA PRO A 17 -14.20 -7.58 2.15
C PRO A 17 -13.76 -6.50 1.16
N ASN A 18 -13.12 -5.44 1.65
CA ASN A 18 -12.64 -4.31 0.88
C ASN A 18 -11.10 -4.30 0.74
N ILE A 19 -10.41 -5.41 1.01
CA ILE A 19 -8.95 -5.49 0.93
C ILE A 19 -8.43 -5.16 -0.48
N GLU A 20 -9.19 -5.55 -1.50
CA GLU A 20 -8.92 -5.27 -2.93
C GLU A 20 -9.47 -3.91 -3.41
N ALA A 21 -10.06 -3.09 -2.53
CA ALA A 21 -10.59 -1.80 -2.90
C ALA A 21 -9.49 -0.76 -3.15
N SER A 22 -9.77 0.25 -3.98
CA SER A 22 -8.88 1.38 -4.21
C SER A 22 -9.35 2.62 -3.44
N PRO A 23 -8.45 3.37 -2.77
CA PRO A 23 -7.02 3.08 -2.57
C PRO A 23 -6.77 1.86 -1.68
N ALA A 24 -5.61 1.22 -1.85
CA ALA A 24 -5.24 0.01 -1.13
C ALA A 24 -5.22 0.21 0.40
N TRP A 25 -5.42 -0.88 1.12
CA TRP A 25 -5.30 -0.92 2.57
C TRP A 25 -3.90 -1.38 3.02
N GLU A 26 -3.40 -0.79 4.09
CA GLU A 26 -2.11 -1.08 4.72
C GLU A 26 -2.35 -1.52 6.17
N PHE A 27 -1.57 -2.48 6.65
CA PHE A 27 -1.67 -2.95 8.02
C PHE A 27 -0.47 -2.46 8.85
N ILE A 28 -0.68 -1.44 9.66
CA ILE A 28 0.38 -0.71 10.36
C ILE A 28 0.13 -0.78 11.86
N HIS A 29 1.08 -1.33 12.62
CA HIS A 29 1.03 -1.46 14.08
C HIS A 29 -0.26 -2.12 14.61
N GLY A 30 -0.78 -3.15 13.93
CA GLY A 30 -2.01 -3.82 14.35
C GLY A 30 -3.29 -3.15 13.84
N HIS A 31 -3.18 -2.09 13.04
CA HIS A 31 -4.32 -1.30 12.57
C HIS A 31 -4.42 -1.28 11.04
N PRO A 32 -5.59 -1.62 10.46
CA PRO A 32 -5.87 -1.38 9.06
C PRO A 32 -6.00 0.12 8.78
N LYS A 33 -5.32 0.61 7.76
CA LYS A 33 -5.39 2.01 7.31
C LYS A 33 -5.43 2.07 5.79
N GLN A 34 -6.38 2.81 5.24
CA GLN A 34 -6.44 3.03 3.81
C GLN A 34 -5.41 4.08 3.39
N LYS A 35 -4.76 3.86 2.23
CA LYS A 35 -3.92 4.88 1.60
C LYS A 35 -4.73 6.12 1.24
N PRO A 36 -4.13 7.31 1.24
CA PRO A 36 -4.77 8.48 0.66
C PRO A 36 -5.02 8.26 -0.83
N MET A 37 -6.06 8.89 -1.35
CA MET A 37 -6.34 8.90 -2.79
C MET A 37 -5.12 9.48 -3.52
N PRO A 38 -4.57 8.79 -4.54
CA PRO A 38 -3.45 9.32 -5.30
C PRO A 38 -3.85 10.62 -6.01
N THR A 39 -2.90 11.55 -6.09
CA THR A 39 -3.07 12.81 -6.84
C THR A 39 -2.36 12.72 -8.19
N LEU A 40 -2.72 13.59 -9.12
CA LEU A 40 -2.07 13.65 -10.44
C LEU A 40 -0.54 13.81 -10.33
N PHE A 41 -0.07 14.67 -9.42
CA PHE A 41 1.36 14.88 -9.19
C PHE A 41 2.03 13.63 -8.62
N HIS A 42 1.37 12.95 -7.67
CA HIS A 42 1.85 11.68 -7.13
C HIS A 42 1.97 10.62 -8.23
N SER A 43 0.94 10.43 -9.05
CA SER A 43 0.94 9.45 -10.14
C SER A 43 2.04 9.74 -11.18
N ARG A 44 2.27 11.01 -11.53
CA ARG A 44 3.36 11.40 -12.44
C ARG A 44 4.73 11.08 -11.87
N LEU A 45 4.95 11.40 -10.59
CA LEU A 45 6.22 11.13 -9.92
C LEU A 45 6.48 9.63 -9.81
N GLN A 46 5.47 8.85 -9.38
CA GLN A 46 5.57 7.39 -9.27
C GLN A 46 5.94 6.75 -10.61
N ARG A 47 5.22 7.09 -11.69
CA ARG A 47 5.49 6.55 -13.03
C ARG A 47 6.91 6.87 -13.51
N ASN A 48 7.36 8.11 -13.36
CA ASN A 48 8.70 8.51 -13.79
C ASN A 48 9.79 7.77 -13.01
N LEU A 49 9.61 7.61 -11.70
CA LEU A 49 10.55 6.88 -10.85
C LEU A 49 10.62 5.39 -11.22
N VAL A 50 9.46 4.74 -11.38
CA VAL A 50 9.37 3.33 -11.81
C VAL A 50 10.12 3.12 -13.13
N ASN A 51 9.90 3.99 -14.11
CA ASN A 51 10.59 3.92 -15.40
C ASN A 51 12.10 4.12 -15.27
N ALA A 52 12.54 5.06 -14.42
CA ALA A 52 13.96 5.30 -14.21
C ALA A 52 14.67 4.08 -13.59
N ILE A 53 14.03 3.43 -12.62
CA ILE A 53 14.54 2.21 -11.98
C ILE A 53 14.62 1.06 -13.00
N ASN A 54 13.52 0.81 -13.73
CA ASN A 54 13.46 -0.27 -14.71
C ASN A 54 14.45 -0.11 -15.86
N ASN A 55 14.80 1.13 -16.23
CA ASN A 55 15.83 1.41 -17.23
C ASN A 55 17.26 1.16 -16.72
N GLN A 56 17.49 1.22 -15.41
CA GLN A 56 18.81 1.10 -14.80
C GLN A 56 19.13 -0.34 -14.37
N THR A 57 18.11 -1.13 -14.03
CA THR A 57 18.30 -2.51 -13.62
C THR A 57 17.10 -3.37 -13.98
N HIS A 58 17.40 -4.57 -14.50
CA HIS A 58 16.41 -5.63 -14.70
C HIS A 58 16.37 -6.62 -13.51
N ALA A 59 17.28 -6.48 -12.54
CA ALA A 59 17.35 -7.37 -11.38
C ALA A 59 16.24 -7.09 -10.35
N CYS A 60 15.69 -5.87 -10.36
CA CYS A 60 14.53 -5.48 -9.56
C CYS A 60 13.55 -4.76 -10.50
N VAL A 61 12.44 -5.41 -10.81
CA VAL A 61 11.38 -4.79 -11.61
C VAL A 61 10.50 -3.98 -10.67
N ALA A 62 10.58 -2.66 -10.78
CA ALA A 62 9.51 -1.80 -10.27
C ALA A 62 8.27 -2.04 -11.14
N ILE A 63 7.13 -2.35 -10.51
CA ILE A 63 5.85 -2.74 -11.11
C ILE A 63 5.62 -2.10 -12.49
N GLN A 64 5.34 -2.91 -13.53
CA GLN A 64 4.92 -2.40 -14.84
C GLN A 64 3.46 -1.93 -14.73
N GLU A 65 3.19 -0.68 -15.08
CA GLU A 65 1.82 -0.14 -15.24
C GLU A 65 1.34 -0.21 -16.68
#